data_AF-A0A1B7LNL2-F1
#
_entry.id   AF-A0A1B7LNL2-F1
#
_cell.length_a   1.000
_cell.length_b   1.000
_cell.length_c   1.000
_cell.angle_alpha   90.00
_cell.angle_beta   90.00
_cell.angle_gamma   90.00
#
_symmetry.space_group_name_H-M   'P 1'
#
loop_
_entity.id
_entity.type
_entity.pdbx_description
1 polymer ?
#
loop_
_entity_poly.entity_id
_entity_poly.type
_entity_poly.pdbx_seq_one_letter_code
_entity_poly.pdbx_strand_id
1 'polypeptide(L)'
;MNKQCGIMKIILLLGAGVGIKILMDMVNNMRFNNAELNYLVANDDFSSFKVTNSSSRDEVKNVISRVYKNILKSSVNSSTLNLWTNKLLAKQSTLYDFLVSVITPKINLLNTTTLAQSLYLSVLNRQATINEYSKLISVFNEELRQYGSKERALKKMLTYFVKMSSVVSYCNKLGIKAI
;
A
#
# COMPACT_ATOMS: atom_id res chain seq x y z
N MET A 1 22.89 -22.95 -28.54
CA MET A 1 23.24 -21.56 -28.17
C MET A 1 22.23 -20.60 -28.78
N ASN A 2 21.77 -19.64 -27.96
CA ASN A 2 20.99 -18.42 -28.27
C ASN A 2 19.52 -18.54 -28.73
N LYS A 3 18.60 -18.64 -27.75
CA LYS A 3 17.21 -18.15 -27.85
C LYS A 3 16.97 -17.03 -26.85
N GLN A 4 17.55 -15.85 -27.10
CA GLN A 4 17.12 -14.60 -26.49
C GLN A 4 17.18 -13.49 -27.55
N CYS A 5 16.13 -13.36 -28.36
CA CYS A 5 15.88 -12.13 -29.12
C CYS A 5 14.44 -12.13 -29.69
N GLY A 6 13.42 -12.26 -28.82
CA GLY A 6 12.02 -12.31 -29.26
C GLY A 6 11.12 -11.22 -28.70
N ILE A 7 11.50 -10.60 -27.58
CA ILE A 7 10.58 -9.73 -26.82
C ILE A 7 10.73 -8.25 -27.20
N MET A 8 11.80 -7.87 -27.92
CA MET A 8 12.15 -6.46 -28.13
C MET A 8 11.70 -5.88 -29.50
N LYS A 9 10.61 -6.40 -30.09
CA LYS A 9 10.04 -5.88 -31.35
C LYS A 9 8.53 -5.63 -31.37
N ILE A 10 7.86 -5.59 -30.21
CA ILE A 10 6.39 -5.35 -30.11
C ILE A 10 6.04 -3.86 -29.87
N ILE A 11 7.01 -2.94 -29.87
CA ILE A 11 6.74 -1.49 -29.82
C ILE A 11 7.15 -0.85 -31.14
N LEU A 12 6.53 -1.28 -32.25
CA LEU A 12 6.54 -0.52 -33.49
C LEU A 12 5.45 -1.08 -34.41
N LEU A 13 4.26 -0.48 -34.32
CA LEU A 13 3.28 -0.29 -35.42
C LEU A 13 1.96 0.21 -34.81
N LEU A 14 1.93 1.49 -34.46
CA LEU A 14 0.68 2.26 -34.39
C LEU A 14 0.31 2.66 -35.82
N GLY A 15 -0.78 2.11 -36.34
CA GLY A 15 -1.34 2.50 -37.64
C GLY A 15 -2.69 1.84 -37.88
N ALA A 16 -3.75 2.62 -37.68
CA ALA A 16 -5.12 2.41 -38.16
C ALA A 16 -5.82 1.06 -37.89
N GLY A 17 -6.67 1.01 -36.86
CA GLY A 17 -7.97 0.29 -36.85
C GLY A 17 -8.02 -1.25 -36.91
N VAL A 18 -6.96 -1.94 -37.32
CA VAL A 18 -6.97 -3.41 -37.54
C VAL A 18 -6.29 -4.18 -36.39
N GLY A 19 -5.53 -3.49 -35.53
CA GLY A 19 -4.74 -4.12 -34.46
C GLY A 19 -5.54 -4.79 -33.34
N ILE A 20 -6.73 -4.29 -32.99
CA ILE A 20 -7.50 -4.81 -31.84
C ILE A 20 -8.09 -6.20 -32.14
N LYS A 21 -8.55 -6.44 -33.38
CA LYS A 21 -9.18 -7.71 -33.76
C LYS A 21 -8.16 -8.83 -33.83
N ILE A 22 -6.98 -8.57 -34.39
CA ILE A 22 -5.87 -9.54 -34.41
C ILE A 22 -5.37 -9.81 -32.98
N LEU A 23 -5.28 -8.79 -32.11
CA LEU A 23 -4.95 -9.00 -30.71
C LEU A 23 -6.00 -9.85 -29.98
N MET A 24 -7.29 -9.61 -30.21
CA MET A 24 -8.38 -10.39 -29.61
C MET A 24 -8.41 -11.83 -30.12
N ASP A 25 -8.17 -12.07 -31.40
CA ASP A 25 -8.09 -13.41 -31.98
C ASP A 25 -6.82 -14.16 -31.51
N MET A 26 -5.70 -13.46 -31.30
CA MET A 26 -4.48 -14.03 -30.69
C MET A 26 -4.68 -14.38 -29.22
N VAL A 27 -5.34 -13.52 -28.43
CA VAL A 27 -5.66 -13.79 -27.02
C VAL A 27 -6.65 -14.94 -26.87
N ASN A 28 -7.65 -15.03 -27.76
CA ASN A 28 -8.65 -16.11 -27.73
C ASN A 28 -8.11 -17.46 -28.21
N ASN A 29 -7.09 -17.49 -29.07
CA ASN A 29 -6.42 -18.72 -29.49
C ASN A 29 -5.33 -19.22 -28.53
N MET A 30 -4.97 -18.46 -27.50
CA MET A 30 -4.15 -18.96 -26.40
C MET A 30 -5.01 -19.82 -25.45
N ARG A 31 -5.38 -21.02 -25.90
CA ARG A 31 -5.84 -22.07 -25.00
C ARG A 31 -4.64 -22.54 -24.17
N PHE A 32 -4.53 -22.03 -22.94
CA PHE A 32 -3.61 -22.60 -21.96
C PHE A 32 -4.12 -23.99 -21.58
N ASN A 33 -3.53 -25.03 -22.17
CA ASN A 33 -3.75 -26.40 -21.71
C ASN A 33 -3.10 -26.55 -20.33
N ASN A 34 -3.91 -26.68 -19.29
CA ASN A 34 -3.46 -26.82 -17.89
C ASN A 34 -2.47 -27.97 -17.64
N ALA A 35 -2.27 -28.88 -18.60
CA ALA A 35 -1.28 -29.96 -18.53
C ALA A 35 0.16 -29.47 -18.75
N GLU A 36 0.42 -28.49 -19.62
CA GLU A 36 1.77 -27.95 -19.85
C GLU A 36 2.24 -27.03 -18.71
N LEU A 37 1.30 -26.34 -18.05
CA LEU A 37 1.58 -25.56 -16.83
C LEU A 37 2.02 -26.46 -15.66
N ASN A 38 1.45 -27.66 -15.53
CA ASN A 38 1.83 -28.60 -14.47
C ASN A 38 3.20 -29.25 -14.70
N TYR A 39 3.68 -29.35 -15.95
CA TYR A 39 4.99 -29.93 -16.25
C TYR A 39 6.14 -28.94 -16.01
N LEU A 40 5.91 -27.64 -16.24
CA LEU A 40 6.88 -26.57 -15.97
C LEU A 40 7.03 -26.24 -14.48
N VAL A 41 6.01 -26.51 -13.66
CA VAL A 41 6.05 -26.36 -12.20
C VAL A 41 6.84 -27.49 -11.51
N ALA A 42 7.03 -28.63 -12.18
CA ALA A 42 7.66 -29.81 -11.60
C ALA A 42 9.20 -29.82 -11.65
N ASN A 43 9.84 -28.95 -12.45
CA ASN A 43 11.27 -29.12 -12.80
C ASN A 43 12.15 -27.86 -12.70
N ASP A 44 11.65 -26.74 -12.18
CA ASP A 44 12.50 -25.58 -11.90
C ASP A 44 12.44 -25.19 -10.43
N ASP A 45 13.63 -24.94 -9.89
CA ASP A 45 13.99 -24.63 -8.50
C ASP A 45 13.47 -23.25 -8.07
N PHE A 46 12.16 -23.03 -8.20
CA PHE A 46 11.44 -21.81 -7.79
C PHE A 46 10.98 -21.94 -6.34
N SER A 47 11.89 -22.36 -5.45
CA SER A 47 11.66 -22.54 -4.02
C SER A 47 11.55 -21.22 -3.24
N SER A 48 11.13 -20.10 -3.84
CA SER A 48 10.85 -18.88 -3.05
C SER A 48 9.84 -17.87 -3.57
N PHE A 49 9.16 -18.05 -4.72
CA PHE A 49 7.99 -17.21 -5.00
C PHE A 49 6.75 -17.82 -4.37
N LYS A 50 6.70 -17.75 -3.04
CA LYS A 50 5.43 -17.88 -2.34
C LYS A 50 4.57 -16.69 -2.76
N VAL A 51 3.62 -16.92 -3.66
CA VAL A 51 2.38 -16.14 -3.66
C VAL A 51 1.71 -16.44 -2.32
N THR A 52 2.16 -15.78 -1.25
CA THR A 52 1.38 -15.68 -0.05
C THR A 52 0.17 -14.86 -0.45
N ASN A 53 -0.96 -15.53 -0.67
CA ASN A 53 -2.25 -14.93 -0.37
C ASN A 53 -2.24 -14.63 1.14
N SER A 54 -1.53 -13.59 1.53
CA SER A 54 -1.51 -13.08 2.89
C SER A 54 -2.95 -12.72 3.20
N SER A 55 -3.52 -13.33 4.24
CA SER A 55 -4.89 -13.04 4.61
C SER A 55 -5.01 -11.53 4.87
N SER A 56 -6.18 -10.92 4.65
CA SER A 56 -6.40 -9.50 4.98
C SER A 56 -5.99 -9.18 6.42
N ARG A 57 -6.08 -10.18 7.32
CA ARG A 57 -5.58 -10.10 8.69
C ARG A 57 -4.06 -9.94 8.78
N ASP A 58 -3.28 -10.70 8.02
CA ASP A 58 -1.82 -10.58 8.00
C ASP A 58 -1.39 -9.23 7.42
N GLU A 59 -2.08 -8.76 6.37
CA GLU A 59 -1.80 -7.44 5.82
C GLU A 59 -2.16 -6.29 6.78
N VAL A 60 -3.27 -6.40 7.51
CA VAL A 60 -3.61 -5.45 8.59
C VAL A 60 -2.54 -5.48 9.69
N LYS A 61 -2.06 -6.66 10.10
CA LYS A 61 -0.94 -6.79 11.03
C LYS A 61 0.31 -6.11 10.49
N ASN A 62 0.64 -6.31 9.21
CA ASN A 62 1.78 -5.69 8.56
C ASN A 62 1.67 -4.16 8.56
N VAL A 63 0.49 -3.59 8.32
CA VAL A 63 0.26 -2.14 8.43
C VAL A 63 0.53 -1.64 9.86
N ILE A 64 -0.04 -2.31 10.86
CA ILE A 64 0.15 -1.94 12.28
C ILE A 64 1.63 -2.01 12.64
N SER A 65 2.29 -3.13 12.37
CA SER A 65 3.72 -3.31 12.68
C SER A 65 4.60 -2.27 11.99
N ARG A 66 4.32 -1.92 10.73
CA ARG A 66 5.06 -0.88 10.02
C ARG A 66 4.82 0.50 10.61
N VAL A 67 3.61 0.84 11.06
CA VAL A 67 3.35 2.11 11.74
C VAL A 67 4.19 2.23 13.01
N TYR A 68 4.20 1.21 13.87
CA TYR A 68 5.04 1.21 15.07
C TYR A 68 6.53 1.29 14.72
N LYS A 69 7.00 0.49 13.76
CA LYS A 69 8.42 0.44 13.37
C LYS A 69 8.89 1.75 12.74
N ASN A 70 8.16 2.27 11.76
CA ASN A 70 8.65 3.36 10.92
C ASN A 70 8.35 4.73 11.53
N ILE A 71 7.20 4.90 12.18
CA ILE A 71 6.78 6.17 12.77
C ILE A 71 7.26 6.27 14.22
N LEU A 72 6.95 5.26 15.05
CA LEU A 72 7.29 5.31 16.48
C LEU A 72 8.70 4.79 16.80
N LYS A 73 9.42 4.24 15.82
CA LYS A 73 10.74 3.62 16.00
C LYS A 73 10.74 2.55 17.10
N SER A 74 9.63 1.80 17.20
CA SER A 74 9.40 0.79 18.24
C SER A 74 8.83 -0.49 17.63
N SER A 75 9.07 -1.63 18.29
CA SER A 75 8.30 -2.86 18.03
C SER A 75 6.93 -2.78 18.70
N VAL A 76 5.92 -3.39 18.06
CA VAL A 76 4.61 -3.62 18.65
C VAL A 76 4.58 -5.01 19.31
N ASN A 77 4.06 -5.12 20.54
CA ASN A 77 3.88 -6.41 21.18
C ASN A 77 2.66 -7.16 20.60
N SER A 78 2.61 -8.47 20.80
CA SER A 78 1.57 -9.34 20.24
C SER A 78 0.15 -8.97 20.69
N SER A 79 -0.02 -8.59 21.95
CA SER A 79 -1.33 -8.20 22.51
C SER A 79 -1.87 -6.94 21.84
N THR A 80 -1.07 -5.88 21.75
CA THR A 80 -1.43 -4.62 21.09
C THR A 80 -1.66 -4.83 19.59
N LEU A 81 -0.83 -5.65 18.94
CA LEU A 81 -0.99 -5.99 17.53
C LEU A 81 -2.33 -6.68 17.27
N ASN A 82 -2.66 -7.70 18.06
CA ASN A 82 -3.92 -8.43 17.93
C ASN A 82 -5.14 -7.55 18.25
N LEU A 83 -5.05 -6.70 19.28
CA LEU A 83 -6.10 -5.76 19.64
C LEU A 83 -6.46 -4.83 18.47
N TRP A 84 -5.47 -4.16 17.89
CA TRP A 84 -5.72 -3.26 16.76
C TRP A 84 -6.17 -3.99 15.51
N THR A 85 -5.60 -5.17 15.25
CA THR A 85 -6.01 -6.01 14.11
C THR A 85 -7.50 -6.36 14.21
N ASN A 86 -7.96 -6.79 15.38
CA ASN A 86 -9.35 -7.15 15.60
C ASN A 86 -10.28 -5.94 15.51
N LYS A 87 -9.91 -4.80 16.10
CA LYS A 87 -10.71 -3.56 16.02
C LYS A 87 -10.91 -3.08 14.58
N LEU A 88 -9.85 -3.12 13.76
CA LEU A 88 -9.89 -2.69 12.35
C LEU A 88 -10.72 -3.64 11.49
N LEU A 89 -10.51 -4.95 11.60
CA LEU A 89 -11.26 -5.96 10.84
C LEU A 89 -12.73 -6.04 11.25
N ALA A 90 -13.04 -5.87 12.53
CA ALA A 90 -14.40 -5.80 13.04
C ALA A 90 -15.08 -4.45 12.76
N LYS A 91 -14.38 -3.51 12.12
CA LYS A 91 -14.87 -2.15 11.80
C LYS A 91 -15.34 -1.36 13.02
N GLN A 92 -14.83 -1.70 14.20
CA GLN A 92 -15.03 -0.98 15.46
C GLN A 92 -14.13 0.26 15.56
N SER A 93 -13.06 0.28 14.76
CA SER A 93 -12.19 1.44 14.60
C SER A 93 -11.77 1.55 13.15
N THR A 94 -11.43 2.77 12.75
CA THR A 94 -10.99 3.10 11.40
C THR A 94 -9.46 3.18 11.35
N LEU A 95 -8.89 3.23 10.14
CA LEU A 95 -7.46 3.52 9.98
C LEU A 95 -7.12 4.88 10.60
N TYR A 96 -7.99 5.89 10.45
CA TYR A 96 -7.83 7.18 11.09
C TYR A 96 -7.73 7.07 12.63
N ASP A 97 -8.67 6.35 13.27
CA ASP A 97 -8.68 6.19 14.73
C ASP A 97 -7.41 5.52 15.25
N PHE A 98 -6.94 4.51 14.52
CA PHE A 98 -5.68 3.84 14.82
C PHE A 98 -4.48 4.79 14.74
N LEU A 99 -4.32 5.50 13.62
CA LEU A 99 -3.20 6.43 13.40
C LEU A 99 -3.21 7.56 14.43
N VAL A 100 -4.37 8.16 14.71
CA VAL A 100 -4.50 9.21 15.73
C VAL A 100 -4.10 8.68 17.11
N SER A 101 -4.62 7.51 17.50
CA SER A 101 -4.36 6.91 18.82
C SER A 101 -2.89 6.59 19.04
N VAL A 102 -2.20 6.13 17.99
CA VAL A 102 -0.80 5.70 18.08
C VAL A 102 0.18 6.85 17.94
N ILE A 103 -0.11 7.83 17.08
CA ILE A 103 0.85 8.89 16.72
C ILE A 103 0.73 10.10 17.66
N THR A 104 -0.49 10.48 18.06
CA THR A 104 -0.73 11.68 18.88
C THR A 104 0.13 11.73 20.15
N PRO A 105 0.29 10.65 20.94
CA PRO A 105 1.10 10.68 22.16
C PRO A 105 2.59 10.99 21.91
N LYS A 106 3.07 10.83 20.68
CA LYS A 106 4.47 11.04 20.30
C LYS A 106 4.69 12.24 19.37
N ILE A 107 3.63 12.97 19.01
CA ILE A 107 3.71 14.01 17.96
C ILE A 107 4.76 15.09 18.22
N ASN A 108 5.00 15.44 19.49
CA ASN A 108 5.98 16.45 19.86
C ASN A 108 7.43 16.02 19.60
N LEU A 109 7.68 14.71 19.50
CA LEU A 109 9.00 14.11 19.24
C LEU A 109 9.23 13.81 17.75
N LEU A 110 8.19 13.92 16.93
CA LEU A 110 8.24 13.53 15.53
C LEU A 110 8.60 14.72 14.63
N ASN A 111 9.50 14.48 13.69
CA ASN A 111 9.74 15.40 12.59
C ASN A 111 8.63 15.25 11.54
N THR A 112 7.99 16.36 11.15
CA THR A 112 6.84 16.36 10.23
C THR A 112 7.17 15.78 8.85
N THR A 113 8.36 16.06 8.31
CA THR A 113 8.79 15.52 7.01
C THR A 113 8.93 14.01 7.07
N THR A 114 9.63 13.50 8.09
CA THR A 114 9.79 12.06 8.31
C THR A 114 8.46 11.38 8.57
N LEU A 115 7.56 12.02 9.33
CA LEU A 115 6.22 11.52 9.57
C LEU A 115 5.43 11.38 8.27
N ALA A 116 5.43 12.42 7.42
CA ALA A 116 4.73 12.41 6.14
C ALA A 116 5.21 11.25 5.25
N GLN A 117 6.52 11.07 5.10
CA GLN A 117 7.09 9.95 4.32
C GLN A 117 6.75 8.60 4.95
N SER A 118 6.87 8.49 6.27
CA SER A 118 6.62 7.25 7.01
C SER A 118 5.17 6.81 6.94
N LEU A 119 4.20 7.72 6.79
CA LEU A 119 2.79 7.35 6.58
C LEU A 119 2.59 6.55 5.30
N TYR A 120 3.15 6.99 4.16
CA TYR A 120 3.06 6.25 2.91
C TYR A 120 3.77 4.90 2.99
N LEU A 121 4.96 4.86 3.57
CA LEU A 121 5.71 3.61 3.74
C LEU A 121 4.96 2.63 4.64
N SER A 122 4.35 3.12 5.71
CA SER A 122 3.71 2.26 6.70
C SER A 122 2.34 1.74 6.28
N VAL A 123 1.56 2.57 5.59
CA VAL A 123 0.21 2.20 5.16
C VAL A 123 0.24 1.56 3.77
N LEU A 124 0.90 2.19 2.79
CA LEU A 124 0.86 1.76 1.38
C LEU A 124 2.04 0.90 0.95
N ASN A 125 3.00 0.65 1.84
CA ASN A 125 4.21 -0.13 1.54
C ASN A 125 5.07 0.42 0.39
N ARG A 126 5.09 1.74 0.23
CA ARG A 126 5.88 2.38 -0.81
C ARG A 126 6.45 3.71 -0.35
N GLN A 127 7.52 4.13 -1.01
CA GLN A 127 8.05 5.47 -0.83
C GLN A 127 7.07 6.51 -1.38
N ALA A 128 6.92 7.61 -0.65
CA ALA A 128 6.20 8.78 -1.12
C ALA A 128 7.06 9.54 -2.14
N THR A 129 6.45 10.03 -3.21
CA THR A 129 7.09 11.04 -4.06
C THR A 129 7.18 12.38 -3.32
N ILE A 130 8.06 13.28 -3.79
CA ILE A 130 8.20 14.63 -3.22
C ILE A 130 6.85 15.36 -3.20
N ASN A 131 6.11 15.31 -4.31
CA ASN A 131 4.81 15.96 -4.43
C ASN A 131 3.78 15.42 -3.43
N GLU A 132 3.85 14.13 -3.09
CA GLU A 132 2.90 13.48 -2.18
C GLU A 132 3.15 13.85 -0.71
N TYR A 133 4.40 13.77 -0.23
CA TYR A 133 4.67 14.10 1.16
C TYR A 133 4.67 15.62 1.40
N SER A 134 5.05 16.45 0.40
CA SER A 134 4.98 17.91 0.50
C SER A 134 3.55 18.41 0.70
N LYS A 135 2.55 17.76 0.06
CA LYS A 135 1.13 18.08 0.31
C LYS A 135 0.71 17.84 1.75
N LEU A 136 1.13 16.72 2.35
CA LEU A 136 0.83 16.45 3.76
C LEU A 136 1.50 17.45 4.70
N ILE A 137 2.76 17.83 4.40
CA ILE A 137 3.49 18.83 5.18
C ILE A 137 2.80 20.19 5.07
N SER A 138 2.32 20.59 3.89
CA SER A 138 1.56 21.84 3.71
C SER A 138 0.32 21.87 4.59
N VAL A 139 -0.50 20.81 4.54
CA VAL A 139 -1.71 20.67 5.37
C VAL A 139 -1.38 20.78 6.86
N PHE A 140 -0.30 20.14 7.31
CA PHE A 140 0.14 20.22 8.70
C PHE A 140 0.59 21.64 9.08
N ASN A 141 1.44 22.26 8.27
CA ASN A 141 2.02 23.56 8.56
C ASN A 141 0.98 24.69 8.51
N GLU A 142 0.02 24.62 7.59
CA GLU A 142 -1.10 25.56 7.51
C GLU A 142 -1.95 25.54 8.78
N GLU A 143 -2.36 24.34 9.22
CA GLU A 143 -3.16 24.17 10.44
C GLU A 143 -2.35 24.57 11.70
N LEU A 144 -1.04 24.25 11.73
CA LEU A 144 -0.16 24.66 12.82
C LEU A 144 0.01 26.18 12.89
N ARG A 145 0.19 26.85 11.74
CA ARG A 145 0.31 28.31 11.67
C ARG A 145 -0.98 29.00 12.13
N GLN A 146 -2.14 28.43 11.80
CA GLN A 146 -3.42 29.02 12.12
C GLN A 146 -3.81 28.84 13.60
N TYR A 147 -3.50 27.70 14.20
CA TYR A 147 -4.02 27.33 15.53
C TYR A 147 -2.96 27.01 16.59
N GLY A 148 -1.69 26.94 16.23
CA GLY A 148 -0.58 26.68 17.17
C GLY A 148 -0.53 25.27 17.77
N SER A 149 -1.45 24.37 17.42
CA SER A 149 -1.55 23.02 18.01
C SER A 149 -1.05 21.94 17.05
N LYS A 150 0.06 21.27 17.43
CA LYS A 150 0.60 20.10 16.71
C LYS A 150 -0.36 18.92 16.66
N GLU A 151 -1.13 18.69 17.73
CA GLU A 151 -2.14 17.63 17.75
C GLU A 151 -3.26 17.90 16.74
N ARG A 152 -3.73 19.15 16.68
CA ARG A 152 -4.75 19.56 15.70
C ARG A 152 -4.22 19.44 14.28
N ALA A 153 -3.01 19.92 14.04
CA ALA A 153 -2.31 19.79 12.75
C ALA A 153 -2.14 18.33 12.32
N LEU A 154 -1.78 17.44 13.25
CA LEU A 154 -1.71 16.00 13.00
C LEU A 154 -3.07 15.43 12.59
N LYS A 155 -4.14 15.70 13.34
CA LYS A 155 -5.48 15.20 13.02
C LYS A 155 -5.93 15.66 11.64
N LYS A 156 -5.65 16.92 11.27
CA LYS A 156 -5.94 17.46 9.93
C LYS A 156 -5.15 16.73 8.84
N MET A 157 -3.85 16.57 9.03
CA MET A 157 -2.96 15.85 8.10
C MET A 157 -3.40 14.39 7.91
N LEU A 158 -3.71 13.67 8.99
CA LEU A 158 -4.19 12.29 8.95
C LEU A 158 -5.55 12.18 8.26
N THR A 159 -6.47 13.12 8.54
CA THR A 159 -7.77 13.19 7.86
C THR A 159 -7.60 13.36 6.36
N TYR A 160 -6.68 14.24 5.93
CA TYR A 160 -6.37 14.40 4.51
C TYR A 160 -5.79 13.11 3.91
N PHE A 161 -4.80 12.51 4.58
CA PHE A 161 -4.12 11.31 4.12
C PHE A 161 -5.07 10.11 3.96
N VAL A 162 -5.90 9.81 4.97
CA VAL A 162 -6.80 8.64 4.92
C VAL A 162 -7.93 8.81 3.90
N LYS A 163 -8.24 10.04 3.49
CA LYS A 163 -9.21 10.36 2.43
C LYS A 163 -8.62 10.28 1.02
N MET A 164 -7.31 10.10 0.86
CA MET A 164 -6.70 9.93 -0.45
C MET A 164 -7.21 8.64 -1.12
N SER A 165 -7.53 8.71 -2.42
CA SER A 165 -8.11 7.59 -3.18
C SER A 165 -7.28 6.31 -3.09
N SER A 166 -5.95 6.41 -3.10
CA SER A 166 -5.04 5.26 -2.95
C SER A 166 -5.17 4.60 -1.57
N VAL A 167 -5.34 5.38 -0.51
CA VAL A 167 -5.50 4.87 0.86
C VAL A 167 -6.87 4.24 1.03
N VAL A 168 -7.93 4.91 0.56
CA VAL A 168 -9.29 4.36 0.58
C VAL A 168 -9.37 3.04 -0.20
N SER A 169 -8.81 3.00 -1.41
CA SER A 169 -8.75 1.77 -2.23
C SER A 169 -8.00 0.65 -1.50
N TYR A 170 -6.88 0.97 -0.85
CA TYR A 170 -6.11 0.01 -0.07
C TYR A 170 -6.89 -0.52 1.15
N CYS A 171 -7.52 0.37 1.94
CA CYS A 171 -8.38 -0.02 3.06
C CYS A 171 -9.52 -0.95 2.62
N ASN A 172 -10.17 -0.64 1.49
CA ASN A 172 -11.24 -1.48 0.94
C ASN A 172 -10.74 -2.88 0.57
N LYS A 173 -9.55 -3.01 -0.04
CA LYS A 173 -8.91 -4.32 -0.33
C LYS A 173 -8.64 -5.12 0.94
N LEU A 174 -8.30 -4.44 2.04
CA LEU A 174 -8.07 -5.07 3.34
C LEU A 174 -9.37 -5.34 4.13
N GLY A 175 -10.52 -4.87 3.66
CA GLY A 175 -11.80 -5.02 4.36
C GLY A 175 -11.97 -4.13 5.60
N ILE A 176 -11.17 -3.06 5.74
CA ILE A 176 -11.20 -2.13 6.87
C ILE A 176 -11.77 -0.76 6.47
N LYS A 177 -12.21 0.06 7.43
CA LYS A 177 -12.67 1.43 7.18
C LYS A 177 -11.51 2.43 7.22
N ALA A 178 -11.48 3.38 6.29
CA ALA A 178 -10.50 4.47 6.30
C ALA A 178 -10.84 5.57 7.33
N ILE A 179 -12.14 5.92 7.41
CA ILE A 179 -12.77 6.88 8.34
C ILE A 179 -14.16 6.39 8.73
#